data_AF-A0A850QUL5-F1
#
_entry.id   AF-A0A850QUL5-F1
#
_cell.length_a   1.000
_cell.length_b   1.000
_cell.length_c   1.000
_cell.angle_alpha   90.00
_cell.angle_beta   90.00
_cell.angle_gamma   90.00
#
_symmetry.space_group_name_H-M   'P 1'
#
loop_
_entity.id
_entity.type
_entity.pdbx_description
1 polymer ?
#
loop_
_entity_poly.entity_id
_entity_poly.type
_entity_poly.pdbx_seq_one_letter_code
_entity_poly.pdbx_strand_id
1 'polypeptide(L)'
;IPFLKGLLRARAGFGPMMVFLFSSPLLNPVIIGLFVVTFGWKVAVFYFAIALIVSVVAGYLLEKLGFERYVKPEAYQDSSASSCSTGCGETKPSQTSCCTENTASKHVEPKPTSSCCSTKPATNTQKKENETSCCSTQPVENTLQKPQSRWVRIWHSTWKDFKQVLPYLLLGIAIGSFIYGFIPTDLIAKYAGAGKWYAIPVAAVIGIPLYIRAEAVIPLSAALVKKGMALGSVMALIIGSAGASLTEVILLKSIFKTPMIIAFVSVILTMAISAGFFYTFIFG
;
A
#
# COMPACT_ATOMS: atom_id res chain seq x y z
N ILE A 1 1.49 1.46 -3.98
CA ILE A 1 0.17 2.09 -4.28
C ILE A 1 0.28 3.35 -5.15
N PRO A 2 0.98 4.44 -4.75
CA PRO A 2 0.99 5.68 -5.54
C PRO A 2 1.55 5.49 -6.94
N PHE A 3 2.55 4.61 -7.10
CA PHE A 3 3.14 4.30 -8.39
C PHE A 3 2.17 3.54 -9.32
N LEU A 4 1.47 2.50 -8.84
CA LEU A 4 0.48 1.76 -9.64
C LEU A 4 -0.71 2.66 -10.05
N LYS A 5 -1.20 3.49 -9.12
CA LYS A 5 -2.21 4.51 -9.42
C LYS A 5 -1.70 5.53 -10.45
N GLY A 6 -0.43 5.90 -10.39
CA GLY A 6 0.24 6.73 -11.40
C GLY A 6 0.31 6.07 -12.78
N LEU A 7 0.63 4.78 -12.85
CA LEU A 7 0.71 4.03 -14.11
C LEU A 7 -0.68 3.85 -14.76
N LEU A 8 -1.71 3.62 -13.93
CA LEU A 8 -3.11 3.62 -14.35
C LEU A 8 -3.55 4.99 -14.91
N ARG A 9 -3.13 6.09 -14.27
CA ARG A 9 -3.39 7.47 -14.74
C ARG A 9 -2.69 7.78 -16.06
N ALA A 10 -1.48 7.24 -16.26
CA ALA A 10 -0.74 7.36 -17.51
C ALA A 10 -1.29 6.48 -18.64
N ARG A 11 -2.37 5.72 -18.39
CA ARG A 11 -3.01 4.81 -19.35
C ARG A 11 -2.03 3.76 -19.91
N ALA A 12 -1.10 3.31 -19.07
CA ALA A 12 -0.22 2.21 -19.44
C ALA A 12 -1.04 0.95 -19.73
N GLY A 13 -0.57 0.13 -20.68
CA GLY A 13 -1.22 -1.14 -21.01
C GLY A 13 -1.37 -2.04 -19.77
N PHE A 14 -2.40 -2.88 -19.77
CA PHE A 14 -2.69 -3.75 -18.63
C PHE A 14 -1.58 -4.75 -18.34
N GLY A 15 -0.95 -5.31 -19.38
CA GLY A 15 0.18 -6.23 -19.23
C GLY A 15 1.32 -5.61 -18.44
N PRO A 16 1.91 -4.48 -18.88
CA PRO A 16 2.98 -3.79 -18.15
C PRO A 16 2.65 -3.48 -16.68
N MET A 17 1.39 -3.12 -16.38
CA MET A 17 0.96 -2.90 -14.99
C MET A 17 1.01 -4.18 -14.17
N MET A 18 0.59 -5.31 -14.74
CA MET A 18 0.64 -6.60 -14.08
C MET A 18 2.07 -7.08 -13.87
N VAL A 19 2.93 -6.93 -14.87
CA VAL A 19 4.37 -7.27 -14.75
C VAL A 19 4.99 -6.50 -13.58
N PHE A 20 4.71 -5.19 -13.47
CA PHE A 20 5.19 -4.39 -12.34
C PHE A 20 4.63 -4.89 -11.00
N LEU A 21 3.35 -5.24 -10.96
CA LEU A 21 2.66 -5.69 -9.74
C LEU A 21 3.27 -6.99 -9.20
N PHE A 22 3.56 -7.96 -10.08
CA PHE A 22 4.23 -9.20 -9.70
C PHE A 22 5.72 -9.00 -9.39
N SER A 23 6.42 -8.16 -10.16
CA SER A 23 7.87 -7.98 -9.99
C SER A 23 8.23 -7.16 -8.75
N SER A 24 7.41 -6.17 -8.38
CA SER A 24 7.74 -5.23 -7.30
C SER A 24 8.03 -5.88 -5.94
N PRO A 25 7.21 -6.82 -5.44
CA PRO A 25 7.49 -7.43 -4.14
C PRO A 25 8.55 -8.53 -4.21
N LEU A 26 8.74 -9.16 -5.38
CA LEU A 26 9.67 -10.29 -5.55
C LEU A 26 11.09 -9.82 -5.88
N LEU A 27 11.25 -8.83 -6.77
CA LEU A 27 12.55 -8.38 -7.29
C LEU A 27 13.13 -7.18 -6.53
N ASN A 28 12.77 -7.00 -5.26
CA ASN A 28 13.35 -5.93 -4.44
C ASN A 28 14.89 -6.12 -4.34
N PRO A 29 15.71 -5.09 -4.60
CA PRO A 29 17.17 -5.19 -4.50
C PRO A 29 17.64 -5.68 -3.12
N VAL A 30 16.90 -5.37 -2.05
CA VAL A 30 17.19 -5.88 -0.69
C VAL A 30 17.03 -7.40 -0.63
N ILE A 31 15.97 -7.94 -1.24
CA ILE A 31 15.72 -9.38 -1.33
C ILE A 31 16.87 -10.06 -2.08
N ILE A 32 17.24 -9.53 -3.25
CA ILE A 32 18.33 -10.08 -4.06
C ILE A 32 19.65 -10.07 -3.30
N GLY A 33 19.99 -8.96 -2.63
CA GLY A 33 21.19 -8.87 -1.79
C GLY A 33 21.19 -9.91 -0.67
N LEU A 34 20.05 -10.09 0.00
CA LEU A 34 19.92 -11.07 1.08
C LEU A 34 20.02 -12.51 0.56
N PHE A 35 19.46 -12.80 -0.62
CA PHE A 35 19.62 -14.08 -1.30
C PHE A 35 21.08 -14.39 -1.61
N VAL A 36 21.83 -13.41 -2.15
CA VAL A 36 23.25 -13.57 -2.46
C VAL A 36 24.05 -13.91 -1.19
N VAL A 37 23.80 -13.18 -0.10
CA VAL A 37 24.49 -13.41 1.18
C VAL A 37 24.10 -14.75 1.82
N THR A 38 22.84 -15.17 1.68
CA THR A 38 22.31 -16.33 2.42
C THR A 38 22.47 -17.65 1.67
N PHE A 39 22.19 -17.66 0.37
CA PHE A 39 22.14 -18.86 -0.47
C PHE A 39 23.16 -18.85 -1.60
N GLY A 40 23.89 -17.74 -1.79
CA GLY A 40 24.90 -17.59 -2.83
C GLY A 40 24.34 -17.04 -4.15
N TRP A 41 25.26 -16.64 -5.03
CA TRP A 41 24.91 -15.93 -6.26
C TRP A 41 24.10 -16.78 -7.26
N LYS A 42 24.36 -18.09 -7.34
CA LYS A 42 23.66 -19.01 -8.25
C LYS A 42 22.16 -19.04 -7.97
N VAL A 43 21.79 -19.13 -6.70
CA VAL A 43 20.38 -19.17 -6.25
C VAL A 43 19.71 -17.82 -6.47
N ALA A 44 20.41 -16.72 -6.20
CA ALA A 44 19.89 -15.37 -6.40
C ALA A 44 19.57 -15.07 -7.88
N VAL A 45 20.49 -15.41 -8.80
CA VAL A 45 20.29 -15.22 -10.24
C VAL A 45 19.16 -16.10 -10.76
N PHE A 46 19.10 -17.35 -10.30
CA PHE A 46 18.00 -18.26 -10.64
C PHE A 46 16.64 -17.70 -10.21
N TYR A 47 16.53 -17.24 -8.96
CA TYR A 47 15.32 -16.62 -8.43
C TYR A 47 14.91 -15.39 -9.25
N PHE A 48 15.87 -14.49 -9.53
CA PHE A 48 15.63 -13.28 -10.32
C PHE A 48 15.11 -13.61 -11.72
N ALA A 49 15.76 -14.56 -12.42
CA ALA A 49 15.39 -14.94 -13.77
C ALA A 49 13.96 -15.51 -13.83
N ILE A 50 13.61 -16.41 -12.91
CA ILE A 50 12.27 -17.01 -12.89
C ILE A 50 11.20 -15.98 -12.54
N ALA A 51 11.45 -15.16 -11.52
CA ALA A 51 10.50 -14.13 -11.13
C ALA A 51 10.25 -13.13 -12.28
N LEU A 52 11.29 -12.75 -13.03
CA LEU A 52 11.15 -11.89 -14.19
C LEU A 52 10.39 -12.58 -15.33
N ILE A 53 10.75 -13.80 -15.69
CA ILE A 53 10.10 -14.56 -16.77
C ILE A 53 8.61 -14.78 -16.45
N VAL A 54 8.31 -15.28 -15.25
CA VAL A 54 6.93 -15.58 -14.86
C VAL A 54 6.12 -14.29 -14.74
N SER A 55 6.69 -13.20 -14.25
CA SER A 55 6.01 -11.90 -14.22
C SER A 55 5.61 -11.42 -15.62
N VAL A 56 6.55 -11.48 -16.59
CA VAL A 56 6.28 -11.08 -17.99
C VAL A 56 5.23 -12.00 -18.62
N VAL A 57 5.38 -13.31 -18.47
CA VAL A 57 4.43 -14.30 -19.02
C VAL A 57 3.05 -14.13 -18.39
N ALA A 58 2.95 -13.93 -17.08
CA ALA A 58 1.70 -13.72 -16.39
C ALA A 58 1.02 -12.42 -16.84
N GLY A 59 1.76 -11.31 -16.94
CA GLY A 59 1.23 -10.04 -17.44
C GLY A 59 0.66 -10.18 -18.84
N TYR A 60 1.42 -10.80 -19.76
CA TYR A 60 0.97 -11.07 -21.13
C TYR A 60 -0.25 -12.01 -21.17
N LEU A 61 -0.26 -13.07 -20.38
CA LEU A 61 -1.34 -14.05 -20.36
C LEU A 61 -2.64 -13.43 -19.82
N LEU A 62 -2.57 -12.65 -18.73
CA LEU A 62 -3.73 -11.98 -18.15
C LEU A 62 -4.29 -10.89 -19.07
N GLU A 63 -3.43 -10.16 -19.77
CA GLU A 63 -3.83 -9.19 -20.80
C GLU A 63 -4.53 -9.88 -21.97
N LYS A 64 -3.94 -10.94 -22.52
CA LYS A 64 -4.52 -11.71 -23.62
C LYS A 64 -5.85 -12.37 -23.27
N LEU A 65 -6.03 -12.77 -22.01
CA LEU A 65 -7.29 -13.32 -21.49
C LEU A 65 -8.35 -12.23 -21.19
N GLY A 66 -8.02 -10.95 -21.38
CA GLY A 66 -8.95 -9.84 -21.19
C GLY A 66 -9.33 -9.59 -19.74
N PHE A 67 -8.42 -9.87 -18.78
CA PHE A 67 -8.67 -9.61 -17.36
C PHE A 67 -8.77 -8.11 -17.01
N GLU A 68 -8.49 -7.22 -17.98
CA GLU A 68 -8.67 -5.77 -17.89
C GLU A 68 -10.09 -5.37 -17.43
N ARG A 69 -11.10 -6.16 -17.80
CA ARG A 69 -12.51 -5.93 -17.40
C ARG A 69 -12.75 -6.01 -15.88
N TYR A 70 -11.79 -6.56 -15.14
CA TYR A 70 -11.86 -6.72 -13.69
C TYR A 70 -11.13 -5.62 -12.91
N VAL A 71 -10.59 -4.61 -13.59
CA VAL A 71 -10.10 -3.39 -12.94
C VAL A 71 -11.30 -2.57 -12.47
N LYS A 72 -11.22 -2.07 -11.24
CA LYS A 72 -12.26 -1.20 -10.66
C LYS A 72 -12.18 0.21 -11.25
N PRO A 73 -13.29 0.86 -11.63
CA PRO A 73 -13.27 2.23 -12.16
C PRO A 73 -12.70 3.24 -11.16
N GLU A 74 -12.84 2.97 -9.85
CA GLU A 74 -12.27 3.78 -8.76
C GLU A 74 -10.73 3.81 -8.81
N ALA A 75 -10.09 2.79 -9.40
CA ALA A 75 -8.64 2.77 -9.59
C ALA A 75 -8.15 3.85 -10.58
N TYR A 76 -9.03 4.33 -11.47
CA TYR A 76 -8.73 5.39 -12.44
C TYR A 76 -9.08 6.79 -11.93
N GLN A 77 -9.92 6.90 -10.89
CA GLN A 77 -10.37 8.18 -10.36
C GLN A 77 -10.09 8.30 -8.86
N ASP A 78 -8.98 8.93 -8.53
CA ASP A 78 -8.75 9.55 -7.22
C ASP A 78 -8.16 10.95 -7.44
N SER A 79 -8.98 11.85 -7.97
CA SER A 79 -8.80 13.32 -7.93
C SER A 79 -10.08 14.00 -8.42
N SER A 80 -11.18 13.88 -7.69
CA SER A 80 -12.06 15.03 -7.51
C SER A 80 -11.85 15.52 -6.08
N ALA A 81 -10.63 16.03 -5.82
CA ALA A 81 -10.56 17.10 -4.87
C ALA A 81 -11.47 18.20 -5.43
N SER A 82 -12.51 18.54 -4.69
CA SER A 82 -13.04 19.89 -4.70
C SER A 82 -11.94 20.84 -4.24
N SER A 83 -10.88 20.98 -5.03
CA SER A 83 -10.01 22.13 -4.95
C SER A 83 -10.76 23.25 -5.65
N CYS A 84 -11.63 23.92 -4.89
CA CYS A 84 -11.85 25.34 -5.10
C CYS A 84 -10.47 26.00 -5.01
N SER A 85 -9.78 26.07 -6.14
CA SER A 85 -8.65 26.94 -6.33
C SER A 85 -9.23 28.34 -6.44
N THR A 86 -9.13 29.09 -5.36
CA THR A 86 -9.19 30.55 -5.39
C THR A 86 -8.01 31.03 -6.23
N GLY A 87 -8.22 31.09 -7.55
CA GLY A 87 -7.33 31.75 -8.49
C GLY A 87 -7.97 33.07 -8.89
N CYS A 88 -7.44 34.17 -8.36
CA CYS A 88 -7.75 35.51 -8.84
C CYS A 88 -7.36 35.62 -10.32
N GLY A 89 -8.32 35.94 -11.17
CA GLY A 89 -8.13 36.15 -12.59
C GLY A 89 -9.28 36.99 -13.13
N GLU A 90 -8.91 38.13 -13.69
CA GLU A 90 -9.74 39.22 -14.18
C GLU A 90 -10.90 38.83 -15.13
N THR A 91 -12.07 39.39 -14.82
CA THR A 91 -13.07 39.98 -15.74
C THR A 91 -13.28 39.39 -17.15
N LYS A 92 -14.38 38.63 -17.33
CA LYS A 92 -15.49 38.96 -18.26
C LYS A 92 -16.71 38.05 -18.03
N PRO A 93 -17.96 38.55 -18.20
CA PRO A 93 -19.15 37.93 -17.63
C PRO A 93 -19.84 36.97 -18.62
N SER A 94 -20.27 35.81 -18.13
CA SER A 94 -21.35 35.03 -18.72
C SER A 94 -22.07 34.30 -17.60
N GLN A 95 -23.02 34.97 -16.96
CA GLN A 95 -24.02 34.31 -16.12
C GLN A 95 -25.29 34.14 -16.95
N THR A 96 -25.48 32.91 -17.43
CA THR A 96 -26.80 32.36 -17.76
C THR A 96 -27.55 32.13 -16.45
N SER A 97 -28.53 33.00 -16.22
CA SER A 97 -29.82 32.75 -15.56
C SER A 97 -29.89 31.67 -14.47
N CYS A 98 -30.03 32.10 -13.23
CA CYS A 98 -30.82 31.39 -12.21
C CYS A 98 -31.50 32.44 -11.31
N CYS A 99 -32.76 32.73 -11.61
CA CYS A 99 -33.86 33.00 -10.66
C CYS A 99 -35.08 33.48 -11.45
N THR A 100 -36.16 32.70 -11.38
CA THR A 100 -37.49 33.01 -11.89
C THR A 100 -38.31 33.55 -10.74
N GLU A 101 -38.86 34.77 -10.83
CA GLU A 101 -40.24 35.06 -10.44
C GLU A 101 -40.74 36.43 -10.94
N ASN A 102 -41.78 36.36 -11.79
CA ASN A 102 -42.92 37.24 -12.03
C ASN A 102 -42.85 38.78 -11.86
N THR A 103 -43.07 39.42 -13.02
CA THR A 103 -44.18 40.35 -13.34
C THR A 103 -44.11 41.83 -12.89
N ALA A 104 -44.26 42.69 -13.91
CA ALA A 104 -44.75 44.08 -13.94
C ALA A 104 -43.75 45.26 -13.86
N SER A 105 -43.44 45.75 -15.07
CA SER A 105 -43.64 47.14 -15.53
C SER A 105 -42.66 48.27 -15.15
N LYS A 106 -42.11 48.85 -16.24
CA LYS A 106 -41.73 50.27 -16.49
C LYS A 106 -40.38 50.85 -15.98
N HIS A 107 -39.47 50.91 -16.95
CA HIS A 107 -38.89 52.12 -17.59
C HIS A 107 -37.75 52.94 -16.92
N VAL A 108 -36.68 53.11 -17.73
CA VAL A 108 -35.74 54.25 -17.88
C VAL A 108 -34.36 54.17 -17.18
N GLU A 109 -33.32 54.13 -18.03
CA GLU A 109 -31.90 54.45 -17.81
C GLU A 109 -31.69 55.97 -18.13
N PRO A 110 -30.82 56.78 -17.47
CA PRO A 110 -29.35 56.64 -17.54
C PRO A 110 -28.49 56.95 -16.29
N LYS A 111 -27.27 56.38 -16.33
CA LYS A 111 -26.02 56.63 -15.56
C LYS A 111 -25.56 58.11 -15.59
N PRO A 112 -24.40 58.50 -14.99
CA PRO A 112 -23.62 57.98 -13.83
C PRO A 112 -23.10 59.11 -12.90
N THR A 113 -22.94 58.89 -11.59
CA THR A 113 -21.94 59.60 -10.73
C THR A 113 -22.08 59.08 -9.29
N SER A 114 -21.11 58.37 -8.73
CA SER A 114 -19.93 58.86 -7.99
C SER A 114 -20.11 58.78 -6.47
N SER A 115 -18.99 58.57 -5.79
CA SER A 115 -18.71 58.90 -4.38
C SER A 115 -19.42 58.11 -3.28
N CYS A 116 -18.65 57.16 -2.73
CA CYS A 116 -18.17 57.12 -1.35
C CYS A 116 -18.97 57.83 -0.23
N CYS A 117 -19.13 57.07 0.86
CA CYS A 117 -19.50 57.44 2.23
C CYS A 117 -19.42 58.91 2.67
N SER A 118 -20.42 59.35 3.42
CA SER A 118 -20.35 60.40 4.46
C SER A 118 -21.54 60.21 5.42
N THR A 119 -21.32 59.66 6.64
CA THR A 119 -21.19 60.36 7.94
C THR A 119 -22.50 60.79 8.63
N LYS A 120 -22.89 59.99 9.66
CA LYS A 120 -23.37 60.32 11.06
C LYS A 120 -24.55 61.31 11.28
N PRO A 121 -25.17 61.39 12.49
CA PRO A 121 -25.19 60.52 13.70
C PRO A 121 -26.62 60.26 14.28
N ALA A 122 -26.69 59.70 15.51
CA ALA A 122 -27.83 59.61 16.46
C ALA A 122 -28.77 58.37 16.29
N THR A 123 -29.20 57.60 17.29
CA THR A 123 -29.06 57.59 18.77
C THR A 123 -29.62 56.25 19.29
N ASN A 124 -29.03 55.73 20.39
CA ASN A 124 -29.52 54.72 21.35
C ASN A 124 -30.24 53.44 20.87
N THR A 125 -29.63 52.28 21.17
CA THR A 125 -29.98 51.45 22.35
C THR A 125 -29.24 50.11 22.28
N GLN A 126 -28.62 49.72 23.39
CA GLN A 126 -27.88 48.46 23.57
C GLN A 126 -28.84 47.27 23.71
N LYS A 127 -28.63 46.19 22.93
CA LYS A 127 -28.60 44.81 23.46
C LYS A 127 -27.95 43.83 22.48
N LYS A 128 -27.02 43.04 23.04
CA LYS A 128 -26.18 41.97 22.46
C LYS A 128 -26.93 40.93 21.62
N GLU A 129 -26.38 40.62 20.45
CA GLU A 129 -26.02 39.25 20.06
C GLU A 129 -24.80 39.32 19.11
N ASN A 130 -23.74 38.59 19.47
CA ASN A 130 -22.43 38.64 18.82
C ASN A 130 -22.44 37.82 17.53
N GLU A 131 -22.34 38.50 16.40
CA GLU A 131 -21.79 37.94 15.17
C GLU A 131 -20.30 37.64 15.40
N THR A 132 -19.93 36.36 15.42
CA THR A 132 -18.51 35.99 15.45
C THR A 132 -17.98 35.96 14.03
N SER A 133 -17.54 37.13 13.58
CA SER A 133 -16.57 37.29 12.50
C SER A 133 -15.35 36.41 12.76
N CYS A 134 -14.94 35.62 11.77
CA CYS A 134 -13.80 34.71 11.79
C CYS A 134 -12.43 35.41 11.76
N CYS A 135 -12.26 36.49 12.52
CA CYS A 135 -10.98 37.15 12.74
C CYS A 135 -10.96 37.79 14.13
N SER A 136 -10.77 36.96 15.15
CA SER A 136 -10.38 37.41 16.49
C SER A 136 -9.00 36.83 16.79
N THR A 137 -7.98 37.64 16.56
CA THR A 137 -6.63 37.42 17.07
C THR A 137 -6.72 37.35 18.59
N GLN A 138 -6.57 36.15 19.16
CA GLN A 138 -6.43 36.02 20.60
C GLN A 138 -5.02 36.50 21.01
N PRO A 139 -4.86 37.23 22.13
CA PRO A 139 -3.56 37.44 22.72
C PRO A 139 -3.03 36.07 23.16
N VAL A 140 -1.99 35.60 22.48
CA VAL A 140 -1.27 34.40 22.91
C VAL A 140 -0.55 34.76 24.20
N GLU A 141 -1.10 34.31 25.32
CA GLU A 141 -0.39 34.26 26.59
C GLU A 141 0.83 33.35 26.39
N ASN A 142 2.00 33.98 26.24
CA ASN A 142 3.29 33.33 26.13
C ASN A 142 3.59 32.60 27.45
N THR A 143 3.02 31.40 27.59
CA THR A 143 3.58 30.41 28.51
C THR A 143 4.95 30.04 27.96
N LEU A 144 5.99 30.46 28.68
CA LEU A 144 7.39 30.07 28.49
C LEU A 144 7.52 28.54 28.50
N GLN A 145 7.25 27.91 27.36
CA GLN A 145 7.52 26.49 27.16
C GLN A 145 9.03 26.34 26.93
N LYS A 146 9.70 25.83 27.97
CA LYS A 146 11.12 25.46 27.95
C LYS A 146 11.46 24.73 26.64
N PRO A 147 12.61 25.01 26.01
CA PRO A 147 13.08 24.25 24.85
C PRO A 147 13.45 22.84 25.31
N GLN A 148 12.47 21.93 25.34
CA GLN A 148 12.78 20.51 25.52
C GLN A 148 13.52 20.00 24.30
N SER A 149 14.63 19.31 24.52
CA SER A 149 15.41 18.70 23.45
C SER A 149 14.53 17.73 22.67
N ARG A 150 14.52 17.90 21.34
CA ARG A 150 13.70 17.13 20.39
C ARG A 150 13.83 15.61 20.61
N TRP A 151 15.02 15.17 21.02
CA TRP A 151 15.36 13.78 21.37
C TRP A 151 14.63 13.23 22.59
N VAL A 152 14.48 14.02 23.66
CA VAL A 152 13.80 13.55 24.89
C VAL A 152 12.31 13.37 24.62
N ARG A 153 11.71 14.24 23.80
CA ARG A 153 10.31 14.11 23.38
C ARG A 153 10.08 12.86 22.53
N ILE A 154 10.95 12.62 21.54
CA ILE A 154 10.89 11.42 20.70
C ILE A 154 11.04 10.17 21.57
N TRP A 155 12.01 10.15 22.50
CA TRP A 155 12.22 9.02 23.40
C TRP A 155 10.99 8.72 24.26
N HIS A 156 10.36 9.74 24.84
CA HIS A 156 9.16 9.55 25.66
C HIS A 156 7.96 9.07 24.83
N SER A 157 7.78 9.59 23.62
CA SER A 157 6.74 9.11 22.70
C SER A 157 6.98 7.65 22.31
N THR A 158 8.18 7.31 21.84
CA THR A 158 8.52 5.94 21.43
C THR A 158 8.46 4.95 22.61
N TRP A 159 8.86 5.37 23.81
CA TRP A 159 8.80 4.51 24.99
C TRP A 159 7.36 4.23 25.44
N LYS A 160 6.47 5.21 25.28
CA LYS A 160 5.04 5.02 25.52
C LYS A 160 4.45 4.00 24.55
N ASP A 161 4.76 4.13 23.26
CA ASP A 161 4.32 3.19 22.23
C ASP A 161 4.88 1.79 22.50
N PHE A 162 6.19 1.69 22.79
CA PHE A 162 6.86 0.42 23.09
C PHE A 162 6.20 -0.31 24.26
N LYS A 163 5.88 0.39 25.36
CA LYS A 163 5.17 -0.20 26.51
C LYS A 163 3.80 -0.76 26.13
N GLN A 164 3.12 -0.17 25.15
CA GLN A 164 1.84 -0.66 24.66
C GLN A 164 1.99 -1.94 23.83
N VAL A 165 3.06 -2.07 23.03
CA VAL A 165 3.31 -3.26 22.21
C VAL A 165 4.01 -4.39 22.97
N LEU A 166 4.76 -4.06 24.03
CA LEU A 166 5.55 -5.00 24.83
C LEU A 166 4.76 -6.23 25.34
N PRO A 167 3.53 -6.11 25.89
CA PRO A 167 2.79 -7.30 26.32
C PRO A 167 2.44 -8.23 25.15
N TYR A 168 2.10 -7.69 23.98
CA TYR A 168 1.85 -8.49 22.77
C TYR A 168 3.12 -9.14 22.25
N LEU A 169 4.25 -8.44 22.29
CA LEU A 169 5.56 -8.98 21.91
C LEU A 169 5.98 -10.13 22.84
N LEU A 170 5.85 -9.94 24.15
CA LEU A 170 6.16 -10.98 25.15
C LEU A 170 5.28 -12.21 24.97
N LEU A 171 3.99 -12.02 24.72
CA LEU A 171 3.07 -13.11 24.40
C LEU A 171 3.51 -13.84 23.12
N GLY A 172 3.88 -13.10 22.07
CA GLY A 172 4.39 -13.67 20.82
C GLY A 172 5.69 -14.46 21.00
N ILE A 173 6.63 -13.97 21.82
CA ILE A 173 7.88 -14.67 22.14
C ILE A 173 7.59 -15.92 22.99
N ALA A 174 6.66 -15.84 23.95
CA ALA A 174 6.28 -16.99 24.77
C ALA A 174 5.61 -18.09 23.93
N ILE A 175 4.69 -17.72 23.03
CA ILE A 175 4.06 -18.65 22.10
C ILE A 175 5.11 -19.22 21.13
N GLY A 176 5.96 -18.36 20.57
CA GLY A 176 7.01 -18.75 19.64
C GLY A 176 8.02 -19.71 20.27
N SER A 177 8.46 -19.45 21.51
CA SER A 177 9.38 -20.33 22.24
C SER A 177 8.72 -21.66 22.59
N PHE A 178 7.44 -21.65 22.97
CA PHE A 178 6.66 -22.86 23.21
C PHE A 178 6.51 -23.70 21.92
N ILE A 179 6.19 -23.07 20.80
CA ILE A 179 6.10 -23.74 19.48
C ILE A 179 7.45 -24.31 19.07
N TYR A 180 8.54 -23.56 19.24
CA TYR A 180 9.87 -24.04 18.86
C TYR A 180 10.34 -25.22 19.72
N GLY A 181 9.90 -25.28 20.99
CA GLY A 181 10.09 -26.46 21.84
C GLY A 181 9.26 -27.67 21.40
N PHE A 182 8.13 -27.45 20.72
CA PHE A 182 7.18 -28.49 20.32
C PHE A 182 7.29 -28.93 18.85
N ILE A 183 7.97 -28.15 17.99
CA ILE A 183 8.30 -28.54 16.61
C ILE A 183 9.71 -29.13 16.58
N PRO A 184 9.86 -30.46 16.77
CA PRO A 184 11.14 -31.11 16.60
C PRO A 184 11.60 -30.98 15.15
N THR A 185 12.91 -30.84 15.00
CA THR A 185 13.56 -30.69 13.70
C THR A 185 13.32 -31.91 12.79
N ASP A 186 13.04 -33.06 13.39
CA ASP A 186 12.69 -34.31 12.69
C ASP A 186 11.35 -34.23 11.96
N LEU A 187 10.36 -33.48 12.47
CA LEU A 187 9.09 -33.28 11.77
C LEU A 187 9.27 -32.42 10.52
N ILE A 188 10.14 -31.40 10.60
CA ILE A 188 10.46 -30.54 9.46
C ILE A 188 11.19 -31.37 8.40
N ALA A 189 12.18 -32.19 8.79
CA ALA A 189 12.85 -33.10 7.85
C ALA A 189 11.92 -34.19 7.27
N LYS A 190 10.96 -34.70 8.05
CA LYS A 190 10.03 -35.74 7.59
C LYS A 190 8.98 -35.23 6.59
N TYR A 191 8.44 -34.03 6.81
CA TYR A 191 7.35 -33.47 5.99
C TYR A 191 7.80 -32.44 4.96
N ALA A 192 8.87 -31.69 5.24
CA ALA A 192 9.43 -30.65 4.38
C ALA A 192 10.87 -30.95 3.91
N GLY A 193 11.39 -32.15 4.18
CA GLY A 193 12.74 -32.56 3.78
C GLY A 193 12.88 -32.91 2.30
N ALA A 194 14.14 -33.06 1.88
CA ALA A 194 14.52 -33.41 0.52
C ALA A 194 13.93 -34.77 0.09
N GLY A 195 13.27 -34.81 -1.07
CA GLY A 195 12.72 -36.04 -1.67
C GLY A 195 11.20 -36.22 -1.58
N LYS A 196 10.45 -35.28 -0.98
CA LYS A 196 8.98 -35.30 -1.00
C LYS A 196 8.44 -34.35 -2.07
N TRP A 197 7.76 -34.89 -3.08
CA TRP A 197 7.18 -34.09 -4.17
C TRP A 197 6.12 -33.08 -3.69
N TYR A 198 5.36 -33.43 -2.64
CA TYR A 198 4.31 -32.56 -2.09
C TYR A 198 4.84 -31.44 -1.18
N ALA A 199 6.10 -31.49 -0.75
CA ALA A 199 6.65 -30.50 0.17
C ALA A 199 6.66 -29.09 -0.44
N ILE A 200 6.90 -28.99 -1.75
CA ILE A 200 6.95 -27.72 -2.50
C ILE A 200 5.55 -27.06 -2.55
N PRO A 201 4.48 -27.74 -3.04
CA PRO A 201 3.11 -27.19 -2.98
C PRO A 201 2.65 -26.82 -1.58
N VAL A 202 2.92 -27.66 -0.58
CA VAL A 202 2.53 -27.40 0.80
C VAL A 202 3.23 -26.14 1.34
N ALA A 203 4.53 -25.99 1.09
CA ALA A 203 5.28 -24.80 1.47
C ALA A 203 4.74 -23.53 0.79
N ALA A 204 4.38 -23.59 -0.50
CA ALA A 204 3.79 -22.46 -1.21
C ALA A 204 2.45 -22.02 -0.60
N VAL A 205 1.56 -22.98 -0.29
CA VAL A 205 0.25 -22.70 0.31
C VAL A 205 0.39 -22.14 1.72
N ILE A 206 1.32 -22.67 2.53
CA ILE A 206 1.59 -22.15 3.88
C ILE A 206 2.24 -20.76 3.83
N GLY A 207 3.02 -20.45 2.79
CA GLY A 207 3.65 -19.15 2.62
C GLY A 207 2.62 -18.01 2.52
N ILE A 208 1.51 -18.22 1.81
CA ILE A 208 0.49 -17.20 1.53
C ILE A 208 -0.09 -16.59 2.83
N PRO A 209 -0.59 -17.36 3.82
CA PRO A 209 -1.11 -16.80 5.07
C PRO A 209 -0.03 -16.29 6.04
N LEU A 210 1.24 -16.67 5.86
CA LEU A 210 2.29 -16.45 6.86
C LEU A 210 2.54 -14.96 7.15
N TYR A 211 2.17 -14.06 6.22
CA TYR A 211 2.33 -12.60 6.36
C TYR A 211 3.76 -12.15 6.72
N ILE A 212 4.77 -12.95 6.38
CA ILE A 212 6.17 -12.61 6.62
C ILE A 212 6.74 -11.99 5.36
N ARG A 213 7.32 -10.81 5.51
CA ARG A 213 8.05 -10.13 4.44
C ARG A 213 9.28 -10.95 4.04
N ALA A 214 9.64 -10.93 2.76
CA ALA A 214 10.74 -11.73 2.21
C ALA A 214 12.07 -11.56 2.98
N GLU A 215 12.36 -10.35 3.45
CA GLU A 215 13.58 -10.00 4.17
C GLU A 215 13.70 -10.72 5.51
N ALA A 216 12.57 -10.99 6.17
CA ALA A 216 12.54 -11.74 7.42
C ALA A 216 12.51 -13.26 7.18
N VAL A 217 11.89 -13.70 6.09
CA VAL A 217 11.74 -15.14 5.80
C VAL A 217 13.03 -15.76 5.24
N ILE A 218 13.89 -15.00 4.54
CA ILE A 218 15.14 -15.54 3.97
C ILE A 218 16.13 -16.05 5.05
N PRO A 219 16.48 -15.27 6.10
CA PRO A 219 17.39 -15.74 7.14
C PRO A 219 16.79 -16.88 7.95
N LEU A 220 15.47 -16.80 8.21
CA LEU A 220 14.72 -17.88 8.84
C LEU A 220 14.82 -19.17 8.00
N SER A 221 14.62 -19.05 6.69
CA SER A 221 14.70 -20.18 5.78
C SER A 221 16.11 -20.78 5.72
N ALA A 222 17.16 -19.98 5.84
CA ALA A 222 18.53 -20.47 5.95
C ALA A 222 18.70 -21.41 7.16
N ALA A 223 18.09 -21.06 8.30
CA ALA A 223 18.08 -21.93 9.47
C ALA A 223 17.28 -23.21 9.23
N LEU A 224 16.15 -23.14 8.50
CA LEU A 224 15.35 -24.32 8.15
C LEU A 224 16.08 -25.27 7.18
N VAL A 225 16.84 -24.74 6.22
CA VAL A 225 17.68 -25.54 5.32
C VAL A 225 18.75 -26.28 6.11
N LYS A 226 19.38 -25.62 7.10
CA LYS A 226 20.33 -26.28 8.02
C LYS A 226 19.68 -27.39 8.85
N LYS A 227 18.35 -27.35 9.03
CA LYS A 227 17.55 -28.40 9.68
C LYS A 227 16.99 -29.45 8.70
N GLY A 228 17.43 -29.43 7.43
CA GLY A 228 17.11 -30.45 6.44
C GLY A 228 15.94 -30.12 5.52
N MET A 229 15.39 -28.90 5.57
CA MET A 229 14.36 -28.47 4.63
C MET A 229 14.93 -28.36 3.21
N ALA A 230 14.22 -28.89 2.21
CA ALA A 230 14.65 -28.81 0.82
C ALA A 230 14.69 -27.35 0.33
N LEU A 231 15.75 -26.97 -0.41
CA LEU A 231 15.86 -25.59 -0.90
C LEU A 231 14.73 -25.21 -1.86
N GLY A 232 14.23 -26.16 -2.65
CA GLY A 232 13.06 -25.95 -3.52
C GLY A 232 11.78 -25.60 -2.74
N SER A 233 11.55 -26.27 -1.59
CA SER A 233 10.44 -25.95 -0.68
C SER A 233 10.61 -24.57 -0.06
N VAL A 234 11.85 -24.19 0.25
CA VAL A 234 12.17 -22.84 0.75
C VAL A 234 11.88 -21.78 -0.29
N MET A 235 12.28 -21.98 -1.55
CA MET A 235 11.96 -21.02 -2.62
C MET A 235 10.44 -20.87 -2.80
N ALA A 236 9.71 -21.98 -2.76
CA ALA A 236 8.25 -21.96 -2.82
C ALA A 236 7.61 -21.21 -1.64
N LEU A 237 8.15 -21.38 -0.43
CA LEU A 237 7.73 -20.63 0.76
C LEU A 237 7.99 -19.13 0.59
N ILE A 238 9.20 -18.74 0.17
CA ILE A 238 9.60 -17.34 0.00
C ILE A 238 8.75 -16.66 -1.08
N ILE A 239 8.54 -17.31 -2.23
CA ILE A 239 7.72 -16.76 -3.32
C ILE A 239 6.25 -16.68 -2.90
N GLY A 240 5.71 -17.71 -2.24
CA GLY A 240 4.34 -17.70 -1.75
C GLY A 240 4.10 -16.61 -0.71
N SER A 241 5.03 -16.45 0.24
CA SER A 241 4.92 -15.45 1.31
C SER A 241 5.16 -14.03 0.84
N ALA A 242 6.05 -13.81 -0.14
CA ALA A 242 6.37 -12.49 -0.65
C ALA A 242 5.53 -12.06 -1.84
N GLY A 243 4.95 -12.99 -2.60
CA GLY A 243 4.19 -12.67 -3.80
C GLY A 243 2.70 -12.47 -3.54
N ALA A 244 2.11 -13.30 -2.69
CA ALA A 244 0.67 -13.33 -2.45
C ALA A 244 0.33 -13.16 -0.97
N SER A 245 1.13 -12.38 -0.24
CA SER A 245 0.89 -12.12 1.17
C SER A 245 -0.51 -11.53 1.41
N LEU A 246 -1.04 -11.72 2.62
CA LEU A 246 -2.33 -11.15 3.01
C LEU A 246 -2.40 -9.62 2.73
N THR A 247 -1.32 -8.88 2.96
CA THR A 247 -1.25 -7.44 2.66
C THR A 247 -1.44 -7.14 1.18
N GLU A 248 -0.79 -7.92 0.31
CA GLU A 248 -0.83 -7.69 -1.13
C GLU A 248 -2.21 -8.02 -1.67
N VAL A 249 -2.82 -9.10 -1.18
CA VAL A 249 -4.19 -9.48 -1.53
C VAL A 249 -5.19 -8.41 -1.07
N ILE A 250 -5.06 -7.91 0.16
CA ILE A 250 -5.91 -6.82 0.68
C ILE A 250 -5.74 -5.56 -0.17
N LEU A 251 -4.50 -5.21 -0.51
CA LEU A 251 -4.20 -4.06 -1.35
C LEU A 251 -4.80 -4.23 -2.76
N LEU A 252 -4.60 -5.40 -3.37
CA LEU A 252 -5.10 -5.72 -4.70
C LEU A 252 -6.63 -5.68 -4.74
N LYS A 253 -7.31 -6.13 -3.67
CA LYS A 253 -8.77 -6.05 -3.53
C LYS A 253 -9.30 -4.62 -3.55
N SER A 254 -8.49 -3.65 -3.15
CA SER A 254 -8.87 -2.24 -3.24
C SER A 254 -8.94 -1.74 -4.69
N ILE A 255 -8.22 -2.37 -5.63
CA ILE A 255 -7.98 -1.86 -6.99
C ILE A 255 -8.65 -2.78 -8.06
N PHE A 256 -8.85 -4.05 -7.74
CA PHE A 256 -9.40 -5.04 -8.67
C PHE A 256 -10.60 -5.78 -8.06
N LYS A 257 -11.41 -6.39 -8.92
CA LYS A 257 -12.52 -7.27 -8.53
C LYS A 257 -12.01 -8.64 -8.07
N THR A 258 -12.76 -9.34 -7.22
CA THR A 258 -12.43 -10.69 -6.70
C THR A 258 -11.91 -11.71 -7.73
N PRO A 259 -12.48 -11.87 -8.94
CA PRO A 259 -11.95 -12.82 -9.93
C PRO A 259 -10.50 -12.52 -10.35
N MET A 260 -10.10 -11.25 -10.36
CA MET A 260 -8.70 -10.86 -10.63
C MET A 260 -7.78 -11.32 -9.49
N ILE A 261 -8.24 -11.23 -8.25
CA ILE A 261 -7.49 -11.65 -7.07
C ILE A 261 -7.24 -13.16 -7.12
N ILE A 262 -8.25 -13.94 -7.49
CA ILE A 262 -8.12 -15.39 -7.64
C ILE A 262 -7.08 -15.71 -8.72
N ALA A 263 -7.12 -15.02 -9.86
CA ALA A 263 -6.13 -15.19 -10.92
C ALA A 263 -4.72 -14.78 -10.49
N PHE A 264 -4.59 -13.70 -9.71
CA PHE A 264 -3.32 -13.26 -9.17
C PHE A 264 -2.71 -14.30 -8.22
N VAL A 265 -3.50 -14.78 -7.25
CA VAL A 265 -3.05 -15.79 -6.28
C VAL A 265 -2.73 -17.11 -6.98
N SER A 266 -3.50 -17.51 -8.01
CA SER A 266 -3.20 -18.73 -8.77
C SER A 266 -1.90 -18.61 -9.55
N VAL A 267 -1.62 -17.48 -10.20
CA VAL A 267 -0.34 -17.22 -10.88
C VAL A 267 0.82 -17.34 -9.90
N ILE A 268 0.71 -16.77 -8.71
CA ILE A 268 1.80 -16.81 -7.72
C ILE A 268 1.98 -18.18 -7.12
N LEU A 269 0.89 -18.91 -6.88
CA LEU A 269 0.97 -20.29 -6.45
C LEU A 269 1.65 -21.16 -7.51
N THR A 270 1.27 -21.03 -8.78
CA THR A 270 1.92 -21.73 -9.90
C THR A 270 3.39 -21.31 -10.04
N MET A 271 3.71 -20.02 -9.86
CA MET A 271 5.08 -19.51 -9.85
C MET A 271 5.91 -20.16 -8.73
N ALA A 272 5.41 -20.17 -7.50
CA ALA A 272 6.10 -20.73 -6.35
C ALA A 272 6.38 -22.23 -6.53
N ILE A 273 5.37 -22.97 -7.00
CA ILE A 273 5.46 -24.41 -7.23
C ILE A 273 6.44 -24.72 -8.37
N SER A 274 6.29 -24.05 -9.52
CA SER A 274 7.16 -24.24 -10.68
C SER A 274 8.61 -23.87 -10.37
N ALA A 275 8.85 -22.75 -9.69
CA ALA A 275 10.19 -22.33 -9.27
C ALA A 275 10.83 -23.35 -8.31
N GLY A 276 10.08 -23.86 -7.33
CA GLY A 276 10.57 -24.86 -6.38
C GLY A 276 10.93 -26.18 -7.04
N PHE A 277 10.09 -26.68 -7.96
CA PHE A 277 10.38 -27.89 -8.72
C PHE A 277 11.54 -27.68 -9.69
N PHE A 278 11.58 -26.55 -10.40
CA PHE A 278 12.65 -26.24 -11.34
C PHE A 278 14.00 -26.09 -10.64
N TYR A 279 14.00 -25.51 -9.43
CA TYR A 279 15.20 -25.46 -8.59
C TYR A 279 15.68 -26.86 -8.23
N THR A 280 14.76 -27.70 -7.77
CA THR A 280 15.04 -29.09 -7.39
C THR A 280 15.53 -29.91 -8.58
N PHE A 281 15.06 -29.61 -9.79
CA PHE A 281 15.51 -30.29 -11.01
C PHE A 281 16.93 -29.90 -11.44
N ILE A 282 17.32 -28.63 -11.26
CA ILE A 282 18.64 -28.14 -11.71
C ILE A 282 19.73 -28.35 -10.65
N PHE A 283 19.41 -28.17 -9.37
CA PHE A 283 20.37 -28.15 -8.26
C PHE A 283 20.17 -29.28 -7.24
N GLY A 284 19.12 -30.08 -7.38
CA GLY A 284 18.80 -31.20 -6.48
C GLY A 284 19.39 -32.53 -6.91
#